data_AF-A0A519QHJ9-F1
#
_entry.id   AF-A0A519QHJ9-F1
#
_cell.length_a   1.000
_cell.length_b   1.000
_cell.length_c   1.000
_cell.angle_alpha   90.00
_cell.angle_beta   90.00
_cell.angle_gamma   90.00
#
_symmetry.space_group_name_H-M   'P 1'
#
loop_
_entity.id
_entity.type
_entity.pdbx_description
1 polymer ?
#
loop_
_entity_poly.entity_id
_entity_poly.type
_entity_poly.pdbx_seq_one_letter_code
_entity_poly.pdbx_strand_id
1 'polypeptide(L)'
;MRKIFPDVASALEGLTFDGMTVMSGGFGLCGIPEKLIAGLRDSGVKGITVISNNAGVDGFGLGQLLETKQIAKMISSYVGENKEFERQYLAGELQLEFNPQGTLAERIRAGGAGIPAFFTATGVGTLVADGKEVR
;
A
#
# COMPACT_ATOMS: atom_id res chain seq x y z
N MET A 1 -18.29 -19.88 -12.40
CA MET A 1 -18.28 -19.04 -11.17
C MET A 1 -18.58 -17.60 -11.58
N ARG A 2 -19.62 -16.96 -11.01
CA ARG A 2 -19.96 -15.55 -11.29
C ARG A 2 -19.03 -14.65 -10.47
N LYS A 3 -18.28 -13.77 -11.14
CA LYS A 3 -17.30 -12.86 -10.51
C LYS A 3 -17.78 -11.40 -10.44
N ILE A 4 -19.05 -11.16 -10.74
CA ILE A 4 -19.69 -9.84 -10.70
C ILE A 4 -20.55 -9.77 -9.45
N PHE A 5 -20.22 -8.82 -8.58
CA PHE A 5 -20.91 -8.55 -7.33
C PHE A 5 -21.81 -7.31 -7.47
N PRO A 6 -22.97 -7.28 -6.81
CA PRO A 6 -23.91 -6.15 -6.91
C PRO A 6 -23.43 -4.90 -6.17
N ASP A 7 -22.58 -5.05 -5.14
CA ASP A 7 -22.07 -3.96 -4.33
C ASP A 7 -20.69 -4.30 -3.72
N VAL A 8 -20.11 -3.34 -3.00
CA VAL A 8 -18.80 -3.50 -2.34
C VAL A 8 -18.87 -4.44 -1.14
N ALA A 9 -19.95 -4.40 -0.37
CA ALA A 9 -20.10 -5.21 0.83
C ALA A 9 -20.05 -6.71 0.49
N SER A 10 -20.82 -7.14 -0.50
CA SER A 10 -20.81 -8.50 -1.03
C SER A 10 -19.48 -8.89 -1.68
N ALA A 11 -18.76 -7.93 -2.29
CA ALA A 11 -17.44 -8.18 -2.86
C ALA A 11 -16.33 -8.39 -1.81
N LEU A 12 -16.48 -7.83 -0.60
CA LEU A 12 -15.51 -7.90 0.50
C LEU A 12 -15.89 -8.92 1.59
N GLU A 13 -17.09 -9.51 1.51
CA GLU A 13 -17.61 -10.45 2.50
C GLU A 13 -16.66 -11.64 2.69
N GLY A 14 -16.25 -11.87 3.95
CA GLY A 14 -15.33 -12.96 4.31
C GLY A 14 -13.87 -12.78 3.89
N LEU A 15 -13.51 -11.65 3.27
CA LEU A 15 -12.13 -11.36 2.84
C LEU A 15 -11.35 -10.49 3.81
N THR A 16 -12.06 -9.69 4.63
CA THR A 16 -11.45 -8.68 5.50
C THR A 16 -11.14 -9.26 6.89
N PHE A 17 -9.91 -9.03 7.36
CA PHE A 17 -9.46 -9.41 8.70
C PHE A 17 -8.31 -8.50 9.17
N ASP A 18 -8.13 -8.37 10.49
CA ASP A 18 -7.06 -7.57 11.07
C ASP A 18 -5.68 -8.11 10.71
N GLY A 19 -4.73 -7.22 10.46
CA GLY A 19 -3.35 -7.61 10.13
C GLY A 19 -3.14 -8.08 8.69
N MET A 20 -4.15 -8.05 7.82
CA MET A 20 -4.00 -8.46 6.44
C MET A 20 -3.04 -7.55 5.65
N THR A 21 -2.47 -8.10 4.57
CA THR A 21 -1.72 -7.32 3.58
C THR A 21 -2.61 -7.03 2.37
N VAL A 22 -2.76 -5.76 2.02
CA VAL A 22 -3.58 -5.30 0.89
C VAL A 22 -2.70 -4.61 -0.13
N MET A 23 -2.83 -4.99 -1.39
CA MET A 23 -2.23 -4.26 -2.51
C MET A 23 -3.30 -3.39 -3.17
N SER A 24 -3.03 -2.10 -3.31
CA SER A 24 -3.94 -1.15 -3.97
C SER A 24 -3.30 -0.61 -5.24
N GLY A 25 -4.07 -0.64 -6.32
CA GLY A 25 -3.70 0.06 -7.56
C GLY A 25 -3.88 1.57 -7.44
N GLY A 26 -3.33 2.27 -8.43
CA GLY A 26 -3.44 3.71 -8.61
C GLY A 26 -2.11 4.46 -8.54
N PHE A 27 -2.09 5.66 -9.12
CA PHE A 27 -0.96 6.59 -9.09
C PHE A 27 -1.47 7.98 -8.69
N GLY A 28 -1.06 8.47 -7.51
CA GLY A 28 -1.76 9.58 -6.85
C GLY A 28 -3.24 9.23 -6.67
N LEU A 29 -4.11 9.95 -7.38
CA LEU A 29 -5.57 9.72 -7.40
C LEU A 29 -6.08 9.10 -8.71
N CYS A 30 -5.20 8.80 -9.66
CA CYS A 30 -5.57 8.22 -10.94
C CYS A 30 -5.66 6.69 -10.85
N GLY A 31 -6.79 6.11 -11.25
CA GLY A 31 -6.97 4.65 -11.32
C GLY A 31 -7.06 3.96 -9.96
N ILE A 32 -7.47 4.68 -8.91
CA ILE A 32 -7.65 4.12 -7.56
C ILE A 32 -8.99 3.37 -7.44
N PRO A 33 -9.07 2.29 -6.66
CA PRO A 33 -10.31 1.56 -6.44
C PRO A 33 -11.20 2.21 -5.37
N GLU A 34 -11.68 3.44 -5.62
CA GLU A 34 -12.36 4.32 -4.64
C GLU A 34 -13.43 3.59 -3.80
N LYS A 35 -14.32 2.86 -4.46
CA LYS A 35 -15.42 2.15 -3.79
C LYS A 35 -14.92 1.04 -2.86
N LEU A 36 -13.89 0.31 -3.27
CA LEU A 36 -13.30 -0.75 -2.44
C LEU A 36 -12.50 -0.17 -1.27
N ILE A 37 -11.83 0.98 -1.46
CA ILE A 37 -11.16 1.69 -0.37
C ILE A 37 -12.18 2.14 0.69
N ALA A 38 -13.29 2.74 0.26
CA ALA A 38 -14.37 3.12 1.17
C ALA A 38 -14.96 1.88 1.89
N GLY A 39 -15.20 0.77 1.19
CA GLY A 39 -15.67 -0.46 1.82
C GLY A 39 -14.67 -1.06 2.81
N LEU A 40 -13.37 -1.00 2.51
CA LEU A 40 -12.33 -1.43 3.43
C LEU A 40 -12.25 -0.55 4.67
N ARG A 41 -12.40 0.78 4.51
CA ARG A 41 -12.53 1.70 5.63
C ARG A 41 -13.73 1.32 6.50
N ASP A 42 -14.89 1.13 5.89
CA ASP A 42 -16.15 0.84 6.60
C ASP A 42 -16.15 -0.53 7.28
N SER A 43 -15.34 -1.49 6.81
CA SER A 43 -15.12 -2.78 7.50
C SER A 43 -14.44 -2.63 8.87
N GLY A 44 -13.74 -1.52 9.11
CA GLY A 44 -13.11 -1.22 10.38
C GLY A 44 -11.83 -1.99 10.70
N VAL A 45 -11.37 -2.90 9.83
CA VAL A 45 -10.17 -3.72 10.05
C VAL A 45 -8.94 -2.87 10.35
N LYS A 46 -8.11 -3.33 11.28
CA LYS A 46 -6.94 -2.61 11.80
C LYS A 46 -5.65 -3.38 11.55
N GLY A 47 -4.53 -2.70 11.74
CA GLY A 47 -3.22 -3.31 11.68
C GLY A 47 -2.78 -3.71 10.26
N ILE A 48 -3.43 -3.17 9.22
CA ILE A 48 -3.17 -3.65 7.85
C ILE A 48 -1.82 -3.16 7.32
N THR A 49 -1.18 -3.99 6.51
CA THR A 49 -0.03 -3.60 5.69
C THR A 49 -0.53 -3.27 4.29
N VAL A 50 -0.27 -2.06 3.81
CA VAL A 50 -0.71 -1.62 2.48
C VAL A 50 0.48 -1.48 1.55
N ILE A 51 0.39 -2.10 0.37
CA ILE A 51 1.33 -1.98 -0.74
C ILE A 51 0.68 -1.08 -1.79
N SER A 52 1.22 0.11 -2.00
CA SER A 52 0.72 1.07 -2.98
C SER A 52 1.79 2.10 -3.29
N ASN A 53 1.78 2.64 -4.52
CA ASN A 53 2.72 3.68 -4.93
C ASN A 53 2.66 4.91 -3.99
N ASN A 54 1.43 5.34 -3.66
CA ASN A 54 1.09 6.44 -2.76
C ASN A 54 -0.08 6.06 -1.86
N ALA A 55 -0.40 6.92 -0.88
CA ALA A 55 -1.62 6.81 -0.09
C ALA A 55 -2.77 7.71 -0.58
N GLY A 56 -2.65 8.38 -1.73
CA GLY A 56 -3.58 9.44 -2.09
C GLY A 56 -3.37 10.69 -1.22
N VAL A 57 -4.44 11.42 -0.92
CA VAL A 57 -4.40 12.69 -0.18
C VAL A 57 -5.26 12.60 1.09
N ASP A 58 -5.21 13.61 1.95
CA ASP A 58 -6.09 13.68 3.12
C ASP A 58 -7.57 13.58 2.68
N GLY A 59 -8.36 12.72 3.35
CA GLY A 59 -9.77 12.49 3.05
C GLY A 59 -10.11 11.67 1.79
N PHE A 60 -9.14 11.32 0.93
CA PHE A 60 -9.43 10.67 -0.36
C PHE A 60 -8.38 9.64 -0.79
N GLY A 61 -8.83 8.54 -1.42
CA GLY A 61 -7.99 7.38 -1.64
C GLY A 61 -7.62 6.69 -0.32
N LEU A 62 -6.42 6.10 -0.24
CA LEU A 62 -5.99 5.39 0.97
C LEU A 62 -5.82 6.32 2.20
N GLY A 63 -5.79 7.65 2.02
CA GLY A 63 -5.79 8.62 3.11
C GLY A 63 -6.95 8.45 4.07
N GLN A 64 -8.10 7.95 3.59
CA GLN A 64 -9.26 7.62 4.42
C GLN A 64 -8.95 6.52 5.46
N LEU A 65 -8.06 5.59 5.14
CA LEU A 65 -7.61 4.52 6.03
C LEU A 65 -6.52 5.00 7.00
N LEU A 66 -5.78 6.05 6.66
CA LEU A 66 -4.84 6.71 7.56
C LEU A 66 -5.58 7.50 8.63
N GLU A 67 -6.60 8.29 8.26
CA GLU A 67 -7.43 9.04 9.21
C GLU A 67 -8.08 8.15 10.27
N THR A 68 -8.51 6.96 9.87
CA THR A 68 -9.10 5.95 10.75
C THR A 68 -8.06 5.07 11.45
N LYS A 69 -6.76 5.30 11.23
CA LYS A 69 -5.62 4.52 11.78
C LYS A 69 -5.76 3.02 11.53
N GLN A 70 -6.27 2.64 10.36
CA GLN A 70 -6.38 1.24 9.96
C GLN A 70 -5.04 0.66 9.50
N ILE A 71 -4.21 1.50 8.87
CA ILE A 71 -2.91 1.10 8.32
C ILE A 71 -1.84 1.14 9.40
N ALA A 72 -1.17 0.00 9.63
CA ALA A 72 0.00 -0.08 10.51
C ALA A 72 1.32 0.06 9.74
N LYS A 73 1.35 -0.37 8.47
CA LYS A 73 2.54 -0.29 7.62
C LYS A 73 2.19 0.09 6.19
N MET A 74 2.94 1.02 5.61
CA MET A 74 2.93 1.32 4.19
C MET A 74 4.21 0.81 3.53
N ILE A 75 4.07 0.12 2.41
CA ILE A 75 5.14 -0.21 1.48
C ILE A 75 4.90 0.64 0.24
N SER A 76 5.65 1.74 0.13
CA SER A 76 5.36 2.81 -0.84
C SER A 76 6.61 3.43 -1.43
N SER A 77 6.42 4.16 -2.53
CA SER A 77 7.52 4.85 -3.22
C SER A 77 7.47 6.36 -3.13
N TYR A 78 6.33 6.93 -2.73
CA TYR A 78 6.21 8.37 -2.52
C TYR A 78 5.05 8.68 -1.58
N VAL A 79 5.31 9.54 -0.60
CA VAL A 79 4.35 9.93 0.44
C VAL A 79 3.56 11.19 0.07
N GLY A 80 4.20 12.14 -0.61
CA GLY A 80 3.78 13.55 -0.65
C GLY A 80 2.33 13.80 -1.08
N GLU A 81 1.82 14.95 -0.62
CA GLU A 81 0.41 15.40 -0.68
C GLU A 81 -0.55 14.80 0.36
N ASN A 82 -0.05 14.11 1.39
CA ASN A 82 -0.85 13.61 2.50
C ASN A 82 -0.20 13.99 3.85
N LYS A 83 -0.78 14.99 4.54
CA LYS A 83 -0.21 15.50 5.80
C LYS A 83 -0.36 14.49 6.93
N GLU A 84 -1.47 13.76 6.97
CA GLU A 84 -1.69 12.75 7.99
C GLU A 84 -0.70 11.58 7.89
N PHE A 85 -0.34 11.19 6.65
CA PHE A 85 0.73 10.23 6.43
C PHE A 85 2.04 10.71 7.04
N GLU A 86 2.49 11.90 6.65
CA GLU A 86 3.75 12.49 7.13
C GLU A 86 3.73 12.59 8.66
N ARG A 87 2.64 13.08 9.24
CA ARG A 87 2.45 13.18 10.69
C ARG A 87 2.56 11.83 11.38
N GLN A 88 1.84 10.81 10.92
CA GLN A 88 1.86 9.47 11.54
C GLN A 88 3.24 8.80 11.42
N TYR A 89 3.91 8.96 10.28
CA TYR A 89 5.26 8.44 10.09
C TYR A 89 6.26 9.11 11.05
N LEU A 90 6.27 10.45 11.13
CA LEU A 90 7.17 11.19 12.02
C LEU A 90 6.85 10.94 13.51
N ALA A 91 5.59 10.67 13.85
CA ALA A 91 5.17 10.29 15.20
C ALA A 91 5.46 8.82 15.55
N GLY A 92 5.90 7.99 14.61
CA GLY A 92 6.11 6.55 14.80
C GLY A 92 4.80 5.74 14.92
N GLU A 93 3.66 6.34 14.57
CA GLU A 93 2.34 5.67 14.55
C GLU A 93 2.19 4.76 13.32
N LEU A 94 2.88 5.10 12.21
CA LEU A 94 2.85 4.38 10.94
C LEU A 94 4.25 3.91 10.55
N GLN A 95 4.41 2.61 10.30
CA GLN A 95 5.65 2.08 9.72
C GLN A 95 5.70 2.37 8.22
N LEU A 96 6.87 2.77 7.72
CA LEU A 96 7.09 3.00 6.29
C LEU A 96 8.28 2.16 5.81
N GLU A 97 8.03 1.31 4.81
CA GLU A 97 9.08 0.71 4.00
C GLU A 97 9.15 1.44 2.66
N PHE A 98 10.12 2.34 2.54
CA PHE A 98 10.29 3.16 1.35
C PHE A 98 11.00 2.40 0.23
N ASN A 99 10.48 2.50 -0.98
CA ASN A 99 10.98 1.77 -2.15
C ASN A 99 11.11 2.69 -3.37
N PRO A 100 12.19 2.62 -4.15
CA PRO A 100 12.18 3.22 -5.48
C PRO A 100 11.00 2.67 -6.29
N GLN A 101 10.30 3.54 -7.01
CA GLN A 101 9.06 3.18 -7.71
C GLN A 101 9.23 1.99 -8.68
N GLY A 102 10.30 1.99 -9.47
CA GLY A 102 10.62 0.88 -10.37
C GLY A 102 10.90 -0.42 -9.62
N THR A 103 11.59 -0.36 -8.48
CA THR A 103 11.83 -1.52 -7.61
C THR A 103 10.53 -2.03 -6.99
N LEU A 104 9.63 -1.16 -6.56
CA LEU A 104 8.31 -1.55 -6.04
C LEU A 104 7.49 -2.29 -7.10
N ALA A 105 7.44 -1.74 -8.31
CA ALA A 105 6.75 -2.35 -9.44
C ALA A 105 7.33 -3.73 -9.79
N GLU A 106 8.66 -3.83 -9.87
CA GLU A 106 9.32 -5.10 -10.21
C GLU A 106 9.20 -6.15 -9.08
N ARG A 107 9.17 -5.74 -7.80
CA ARG A 107 8.85 -6.63 -6.68
C ARG A 107 7.45 -7.24 -6.81
N ILE A 108 6.46 -6.41 -7.14
CA ILE A 108 5.08 -6.86 -7.35
C ILE A 108 5.02 -7.82 -8.55
N ARG A 109 5.64 -7.45 -9.68
CA ARG A 109 5.70 -8.28 -10.89
C ARG A 109 6.38 -9.63 -10.62
N ALA A 110 7.51 -9.61 -9.94
CA ALA A 110 8.28 -10.80 -9.58
C ALA A 110 7.44 -11.75 -8.69
N GLY A 111 6.77 -11.21 -7.66
CA GLY A 111 5.89 -12.00 -6.79
C GLY A 111 4.75 -12.67 -7.56
N GLY A 112 4.07 -11.94 -8.46
CA GLY A 112 3.04 -12.49 -9.32
C GLY A 112 3.55 -13.53 -10.34
N ALA A 113 4.83 -13.47 -10.70
CA ALA A 113 5.50 -14.41 -11.60
C ALA A 113 6.20 -15.58 -10.89
N GLY A 114 6.14 -15.67 -9.56
CA GLY A 114 6.83 -16.71 -8.78
C GLY A 114 8.35 -16.54 -8.71
N ILE A 115 8.87 -15.33 -8.94
CA ILE A 115 10.30 -15.01 -8.84
C ILE A 115 10.58 -14.45 -7.43
N PRO A 116 11.38 -15.14 -6.59
CA PRO A 116 11.53 -14.77 -5.19
C PRO A 116 12.41 -13.54 -4.95
N ALA A 117 13.35 -13.24 -5.86
CA ALA A 117 14.26 -12.10 -5.79
C ALA A 117 14.82 -11.74 -7.17
N PHE A 118 15.31 -10.50 -7.31
CA PHE A 118 16.01 -10.00 -8.49
C PHE A 118 17.06 -8.96 -8.08
N PHE A 119 18.08 -8.76 -8.92
CA PHE A 119 19.05 -7.68 -8.76
C PHE A 119 18.63 -6.46 -9.59
N THR A 120 18.87 -5.26 -9.07
CA THR A 120 18.67 -4.00 -9.80
C THR A 120 19.74 -2.98 -9.40
N ALA A 121 20.17 -2.15 -10.34
CA ALA A 121 21.08 -1.04 -10.07
C ALA A 121 20.40 0.11 -9.29
N THR A 122 19.07 0.14 -9.25
CA THR A 122 18.31 1.21 -8.58
C THR A 122 18.57 1.21 -7.08
N GLY A 123 19.14 2.30 -6.57
CA GLY A 123 19.41 2.52 -5.15
C GLY A 123 20.84 2.16 -4.70
N VAL A 124 21.67 1.59 -5.57
CA VAL A 124 23.09 1.32 -5.28
C VAL A 124 23.79 2.62 -4.85
N GLY A 125 24.55 2.56 -3.75
CA GLY A 125 25.24 3.72 -3.17
C GLY A 125 24.33 4.67 -2.37
N THR A 126 23.11 4.28 -2.04
CA THR A 126 22.16 5.07 -1.24
C THR A 126 21.62 4.25 -0.06
N LEU A 127 20.92 4.90 0.88
CA LEU A 127 20.24 4.24 2.02
C LEU A 127 19.30 3.09 1.61
N VAL A 128 18.80 3.10 0.36
CA VAL A 128 17.95 2.02 -0.16
C VAL A 128 18.70 0.68 -0.23
N ALA A 129 20.02 0.69 -0.40
CA ALA A 129 20.85 -0.51 -0.50
C ALA A 129 21.28 -1.08 0.87
N ASP A 130 21.09 -0.33 1.96
CA ASP A 130 21.54 -0.76 3.29
C ASP A 130 20.87 -2.08 3.70
N GLY A 131 21.69 -3.03 4.17
CA GLY A 131 21.23 -4.36 4.58
C GLY A 131 20.84 -5.32 3.46
N LYS A 132 21.06 -4.97 2.18
CA LYS A 132 20.78 -5.83 1.02
C LYS A 132 22.06 -6.39 0.40
N GLU A 133 21.95 -7.55 -0.21
CA GLU A 133 23.06 -8.16 -0.95
C GLU A 133 23.41 -7.35 -2.21
N VAL A 134 24.72 -7.15 -2.44
CA VAL A 134 25.26 -6.45 -3.62
C VAL A 134 26.16 -7.43 -4.39
N ARG A 135 26.01 -7.47 -5.72
CA ARG A 135 26.80 -8.31 -6.64
C ARG A 135 27.19 -7.53 -7.89
#